data_AF-A0A6N8XLK7-F1
#
_entry.id   AF-A0A6N8XLK7-F1
#
_cell.length_a   1.000
_cell.length_b   1.000
_cell.length_c   1.000
_cell.angle_alpha   90.00
_cell.angle_beta   90.00
_cell.angle_gamma   90.00
#
_symmetry.space_group_name_H-M   'P 1'
#
loop_
_entity.id
_entity.type
_entity.pdbx_description
1 polymer ?
#
loop_
_entity_poly.entity_id
_entity_poly.type
_entity_poly.pdbx_seq_one_letter_code
_entity_poly.pdbx_strand_id
1 'polypeptide(L)'
;SARPHGAAGRAGPRPGAEDCRTQARPRPGPGGAPHGAPAVAFNLTVLSHLIGTPWQPDLAGRVLMVEDIDEYMYRLDRALWQVLSAPGMERIAGLRLGRCGEIPENDPDFVLTEEEMARERCAAAGVPYLGRADIGHDAGNKLVPMGG
;
A
#
# COMPACT_ATOMS: atom_id res chain seq x y z
N SER A 1 -22.24 -59.54 -9.29
CA SER A 1 -22.70 -58.14 -9.29
C SER A 1 -21.59 -57.27 -8.74
N ALA A 2 -20.83 -56.59 -9.60
CA ALA A 2 -19.77 -55.66 -9.23
C ALA A 2 -19.73 -54.55 -10.29
N ARG A 3 -19.89 -53.30 -9.86
CA ARG A 3 -19.86 -52.10 -10.71
C ARG A 3 -18.40 -51.75 -11.04
N PRO A 4 -18.06 -51.27 -12.26
CA PRO A 4 -16.75 -50.69 -12.49
C PRO A 4 -16.67 -49.27 -11.89
N HIS A 5 -15.54 -48.98 -11.24
CA HIS A 5 -15.20 -47.66 -10.72
C HIS A 5 -15.04 -46.65 -11.88
N GLY A 6 -15.79 -45.55 -11.80
CA GLY A 6 -15.72 -44.44 -12.75
C GLY A 6 -14.38 -43.72 -12.70
N ALA A 7 -13.83 -43.42 -13.87
CA ALA A 7 -12.65 -42.61 -14.04
C ALA A 7 -12.92 -41.17 -13.55
N ALA A 8 -12.03 -40.65 -12.71
CA ALA A 8 -12.02 -39.24 -12.33
C ALA A 8 -11.70 -38.39 -13.58
N GLY A 9 -12.70 -37.68 -14.10
CA GLY A 9 -12.52 -36.72 -15.17
C GLY A 9 -11.60 -35.59 -14.71
N ARG A 10 -10.54 -35.32 -15.49
CA ARG A 10 -9.72 -34.12 -15.32
C ARG A 10 -10.61 -32.90 -15.58
N ALA A 11 -10.83 -32.10 -14.55
CA ALA A 11 -11.51 -30.81 -14.70
C ALA A 11 -10.71 -29.96 -15.68
N GLY A 12 -11.33 -29.60 -16.81
CA GLY A 12 -10.77 -28.65 -17.76
C GLY A 12 -10.64 -27.25 -17.15
N PRO A 13 -9.76 -26.40 -17.69
CA PRO A 13 -9.57 -25.04 -17.19
C PRO A 13 -10.88 -24.24 -17.30
N ARG A 14 -11.20 -23.48 -16.25
CA ARG A 14 -12.38 -22.63 -16.21
C ARG A 14 -12.26 -21.53 -17.29
N PRO A 15 -13.27 -21.36 -18.16
CA PRO A 15 -13.28 -20.25 -19.11
C PRO A 15 -13.53 -18.95 -18.32
N GLY A 16 -12.64 -17.96 -18.48
CA GLY A 16 -12.77 -16.65 -17.85
C GLY A 16 -11.60 -16.18 -16.98
N ALA A 17 -10.51 -16.93 -16.88
CA ALA A 17 -9.26 -16.38 -16.36
C ALA A 17 -8.63 -15.49 -17.45
N GLU A 18 -9.14 -14.26 -17.57
CA GLU A 18 -8.49 -13.24 -18.37
C GLU A 18 -7.06 -13.09 -17.87
N ASP A 19 -6.15 -13.29 -18.79
CA ASP A 19 -4.73 -13.08 -18.63
C ASP A 19 -4.49 -11.61 -18.28
N CYS A 20 -4.40 -11.34 -16.97
CA CYS A 20 -3.87 -10.11 -16.43
C CYS A 20 -2.36 -10.10 -16.69
N ARG A 21 -1.99 -9.99 -17.97
CA ARG A 21 -0.67 -9.53 -18.39
C ARG A 21 -0.58 -8.09 -17.91
N THR A 22 -0.21 -7.93 -16.64
CA THR A 22 0.33 -6.68 -16.09
C THR A 22 1.42 -6.25 -17.06
N GLN A 23 1.12 -5.28 -17.92
CA GLN A 23 2.16 -4.59 -18.65
C GLN A 23 3.04 -3.97 -17.58
N ALA A 24 4.22 -4.56 -17.39
CA ALA A 24 5.17 -4.09 -16.39
C ALA A 24 5.56 -2.66 -16.77
N ARG A 25 4.93 -1.67 -16.12
CA ARG A 25 5.39 -0.29 -16.21
C ARG A 25 6.79 -0.23 -15.61
N PRO A 26 7.73 0.48 -16.26
CA PRO A 26 9.09 0.59 -15.74
C PRO A 26 9.04 1.17 -14.32
N ARG A 27 9.84 0.59 -13.42
CA ARG A 27 10.04 1.17 -12.08
C ARG A 27 10.44 2.64 -12.22
N PRO A 28 9.90 3.54 -11.40
CA PRO A 28 10.40 4.91 -11.36
C PRO A 28 11.91 4.87 -11.11
N GLY A 29 12.68 5.58 -11.93
CA GLY A 29 14.12 5.71 -11.73
C GLY A 29 14.43 6.43 -10.39
N PRO A 30 15.69 6.39 -9.93
CA PRO A 30 16.10 7.12 -8.73
C PRO A 30 16.03 8.63 -9.01
N GLY A 31 14.88 9.24 -8.73
CA GLY A 31 14.61 10.63 -9.13
C GLY A 31 13.19 11.10 -8.85
N GLY A 32 12.64 10.78 -7.67
CA GLY A 32 11.31 11.26 -7.25
C GLY A 32 10.14 10.78 -8.13
N ALA A 33 8.91 11.04 -7.69
CA ALA A 33 7.76 10.80 -8.53
C ALA A 33 7.81 11.75 -9.75
N PRO A 34 7.42 11.30 -10.95
CA PRO A 34 7.29 12.19 -12.10
C PRO A 34 6.41 13.39 -11.75
N HIS A 35 6.81 14.59 -12.16
CA HIS A 35 5.98 15.79 -12.02
C HIS A 35 4.61 15.51 -12.65
N GLY A 36 3.53 15.66 -11.86
CA GLY A 36 2.16 15.42 -12.30
C GLY A 36 1.65 13.97 -12.13
N ALA A 37 2.40 13.08 -11.46
CA ALA A 37 1.86 11.77 -11.10
C ALA A 37 0.57 11.91 -10.27
N PRO A 38 -0.52 11.18 -10.61
CA PRO A 38 -1.75 11.20 -9.82
C PRO A 38 -1.46 10.82 -8.37
N ALA A 39 -2.07 11.52 -7.43
CA ALA A 39 -1.95 11.21 -6.01
C ALA A 39 -3.23 10.59 -5.47
N VAL A 40 -3.09 9.79 -4.42
CA VAL A 40 -4.19 9.22 -3.63
C VAL A 40 -3.82 9.30 -2.16
N ALA A 41 -4.81 9.54 -1.30
CA ALA A 41 -4.62 9.65 0.13
C ALA A 41 -5.49 8.62 0.86
N PHE A 42 -4.93 7.97 1.87
CA PHE A 42 -5.63 7.00 2.70
C PHE A 42 -5.24 7.12 4.16
N ASN A 43 -6.17 6.80 5.06
CA ASN A 43 -5.83 6.37 6.40
C ASN A 43 -5.01 5.06 6.29
N LEU A 44 -3.87 4.98 6.98
CA LEU A 44 -2.91 3.87 6.87
C LEU A 44 -3.53 2.54 7.33
N THR A 45 -4.21 2.55 8.47
CA THR A 45 -4.88 1.38 9.02
C THR A 45 -5.97 0.86 8.08
N VAL A 46 -6.82 1.73 7.55
CA VAL A 46 -7.84 1.35 6.56
C VAL A 46 -7.21 0.77 5.31
N LEU A 47 -6.17 1.41 4.73
CA LEU A 47 -5.49 0.89 3.56
C LEU A 47 -4.91 -0.50 3.84
N SER A 48 -4.30 -0.72 5.00
CA SER A 48 -3.72 -2.01 5.37
C SER A 48 -4.77 -3.14 5.34
N HIS A 49 -6.02 -2.86 5.74
CA HIS A 49 -7.12 -3.82 5.68
C HIS A 49 -7.64 -4.10 4.26
N LEU A 50 -7.40 -3.21 3.30
CA LEU A 50 -7.80 -3.41 1.90
C LEU A 50 -6.78 -4.22 1.11
N ILE A 51 -5.51 -4.20 1.50
CA ILE A 51 -4.44 -4.95 0.85
C ILE A 51 -4.76 -6.45 0.81
N GLY A 52 -4.68 -7.05 -0.38
CA GLY A 52 -4.98 -8.47 -0.62
C GLY A 52 -6.46 -8.80 -0.78
N THR A 53 -7.36 -7.82 -0.66
CA THR A 53 -8.81 -8.00 -0.87
C THR A 53 -9.24 -7.62 -2.30
N PRO A 54 -10.45 -8.02 -2.75
CA PRO A 54 -11.01 -7.51 -4.01
C PRO A 54 -11.18 -5.99 -4.08
N TRP A 55 -11.09 -5.30 -2.93
CA TRP A 55 -11.22 -3.86 -2.80
C TRP A 55 -9.87 -3.13 -2.75
N GLN A 56 -8.76 -3.85 -2.92
CA GLN A 56 -7.44 -3.24 -3.02
C GLN A 56 -7.41 -2.25 -4.19
N PRO A 57 -7.06 -0.97 -3.96
CA PRO A 57 -6.98 0.01 -5.04
C PRO A 57 -5.79 -0.25 -5.96
N ASP A 58 -5.91 0.11 -7.23
CA ASP A 58 -4.75 0.17 -8.14
C ASP A 58 -3.92 1.42 -7.88
N LEU A 59 -2.75 1.20 -7.28
CA LEU A 59 -1.80 2.24 -6.86
C LEU A 59 -0.64 2.42 -7.85
N ALA A 60 -0.60 1.65 -8.95
CA ALA A 60 0.51 1.70 -9.90
C ALA A 60 0.68 3.10 -10.51
N GLY A 61 1.89 3.65 -10.43
CA GLY A 61 2.24 4.97 -10.92
C GLY A 61 1.66 6.14 -10.12
N ARG A 62 1.02 5.88 -8.96
CA ARG A 62 0.43 6.93 -8.12
C ARG A 62 1.35 7.31 -6.97
N VAL A 63 1.27 8.57 -6.54
CA VAL A 63 1.84 8.98 -5.25
C VAL A 63 0.87 8.55 -4.16
N LEU A 64 1.29 7.63 -3.31
CA LEU A 64 0.52 7.17 -2.16
C LEU A 64 0.81 8.09 -0.97
N MET A 65 -0.22 8.75 -0.46
CA MET A 65 -0.15 9.53 0.77
C MET A 65 -0.86 8.76 1.88
N VAL A 66 -0.21 8.58 3.02
CA VAL A 66 -0.80 7.88 4.18
C VAL A 66 -0.73 8.72 5.44
N GLU A 67 -1.77 8.65 6.26
CA GLU A 67 -1.89 9.33 7.55
C GLU A 67 -2.61 8.41 8.56
N ASP A 68 -2.50 8.71 9.85
CA ASP A 68 -3.25 8.00 10.89
C ASP A 68 -3.33 8.82 12.19
N ILE A 69 -4.18 8.42 13.13
CA ILE A 69 -4.30 9.05 14.46
C ILE A 69 -4.57 8.00 15.53
N ASP A 70 -4.10 8.24 16.76
CA ASP A 70 -4.38 7.38 17.93
C ASP A 70 -3.89 5.92 17.75
N GLU A 71 -2.76 5.76 17.04
CA GLU A 71 -2.12 4.46 16.84
C GLU A 71 -0.71 4.44 17.43
N TYR A 72 -0.39 3.35 18.13
CA TYR A 72 0.96 3.10 18.66
C TYR A 72 1.98 3.00 17.53
N MET A 73 3.23 3.42 17.78
CA MET A 73 4.31 3.37 16.79
C MET A 73 4.52 1.99 16.19
N TYR A 74 4.48 0.92 17.00
CA TYR A 74 4.63 -0.45 16.49
C TYR A 74 3.47 -0.87 15.57
N ARG A 75 2.29 -0.26 15.70
CA ARG A 75 1.14 -0.52 14.83
C ARG A 75 1.28 0.20 13.51
N LEU A 76 1.70 1.47 13.54
CA LEU A 76 2.03 2.25 12.35
C LEU A 76 3.12 1.55 11.53
N ASP A 77 4.21 1.11 12.18
CA ASP A 77 5.29 0.36 11.54
C ASP A 77 4.77 -0.91 10.87
N ARG A 78 4.00 -1.71 11.60
CA ARG A 78 3.45 -2.97 11.09
C ARG A 78 2.49 -2.75 9.92
N ALA A 79 1.59 -1.78 10.03
CA ALA A 79 0.63 -1.45 8.98
C ALA A 79 1.35 -0.92 7.73
N LEU A 80 2.33 -0.03 7.90
CA LEU A 80 3.13 0.48 6.79
C LEU A 80 3.92 -0.63 6.12
N TRP A 81 4.53 -1.52 6.90
CA TRP A 81 5.25 -2.66 6.35
C TRP A 81 4.31 -3.61 5.59
N GLN A 82 3.12 -3.91 6.11
CA GLN A 82 2.11 -4.70 5.40
C GLN A 82 1.74 -4.09 4.04
N VAL A 83 1.54 -2.76 4.00
CA VAL A 83 1.25 -2.07 2.75
C VAL A 83 2.45 -2.18 1.82
N LEU A 84 3.62 -1.69 2.22
CA LEU A 84 4.80 -1.59 1.34
C LEU A 84 5.35 -2.94 0.87
N SER A 85 5.17 -4.01 1.64
CA SER A 85 5.63 -5.36 1.27
C SER A 85 4.63 -6.12 0.39
N ALA A 86 3.44 -5.56 0.14
CA ALA A 86 2.43 -6.21 -0.68
C ALA A 86 2.81 -6.23 -2.17
N PRO A 87 2.48 -7.31 -2.90
CA PRO A 87 2.72 -7.38 -4.34
C PRO A 87 2.10 -6.20 -5.09
N GLY A 88 2.90 -5.51 -5.88
CA GLY A 88 2.50 -4.37 -6.69
C GLY A 88 2.76 -3.00 -6.07
N MET A 89 3.15 -2.92 -4.79
CA MET A 89 3.57 -1.65 -4.20
C MET A 89 4.90 -1.14 -4.73
N GLU A 90 5.75 -2.00 -5.30
CA GLU A 90 6.96 -1.59 -6.01
C GLU A 90 6.68 -0.73 -7.26
N ARG A 91 5.41 -0.65 -7.68
CA ARG A 91 4.97 0.13 -8.85
C ARG A 91 4.40 1.50 -8.49
N ILE A 92 4.25 1.86 -7.22
CA ILE A 92 3.81 3.21 -6.86
C ILE A 92 4.88 4.23 -7.24
N ALA A 93 4.49 5.47 -7.53
CA ALA A 93 5.43 6.55 -7.86
C ALA A 93 6.26 7.01 -6.66
N GLY A 94 5.75 6.75 -5.45
CA GLY A 94 6.41 6.97 -4.18
C GLY A 94 5.40 7.17 -3.05
N LEU A 95 5.92 7.26 -1.83
CA LEU A 95 5.12 7.46 -0.62
C LEU A 95 5.35 8.87 -0.05
N ARG A 96 4.27 9.52 0.40
CA ARG A 96 4.34 10.68 1.29
C ARG A 96 3.68 10.34 2.62
N LEU A 97 4.29 10.81 3.71
CA LEU A 97 3.73 10.63 5.04
C LEU A 97 2.98 11.89 5.48
N GLY A 98 1.70 11.74 5.78
CA GLY A 98 0.88 12.77 6.41
C GLY A 98 1.22 12.96 7.89
N ARG A 99 0.28 13.57 8.62
CA ARG A 99 0.35 13.66 10.08
C ARG A 99 -0.02 12.30 10.69
N CYS A 100 0.87 11.74 11.50
CA CYS A 100 0.52 10.67 12.44
C CYS A 100 0.33 11.33 13.81
N GLY A 101 -0.92 11.53 14.22
CA GLY A 101 -1.28 12.29 15.42
C GLY A 101 -1.55 11.42 16.63
N GLU A 102 -1.47 12.02 17.82
CA GLU A 102 -1.91 11.40 19.08
C GLU A 102 -1.31 10.01 19.35
N ILE A 103 -0.06 9.79 18.93
CA ILE A 103 0.64 8.51 19.05
C ILE A 103 0.86 8.22 20.54
N PRO A 104 0.26 7.14 21.09
CA PRO A 104 0.47 6.79 22.49
C PRO A 104 1.91 6.35 22.76
N GLU A 105 2.39 6.58 23.99
CA GLU A 105 3.71 6.12 24.45
C GLU A 105 3.82 4.58 24.36
N ASN A 106 4.99 4.09 23.96
CA ASN A 106 5.25 2.67 23.78
C ASN A 106 6.11 2.17 24.93
N ASP A 107 5.87 0.95 25.42
CA ASP A 107 6.74 0.28 26.40
C ASP A 107 7.10 -1.13 25.87
N PRO A 108 8.37 -1.37 25.50
CA PRO A 108 9.49 -0.42 25.49
C PRO A 108 9.32 0.68 24.44
N ASP A 109 10.06 1.77 24.61
CA ASP A 109 10.08 2.89 23.67
C ASP A 109 10.41 2.43 22.24
N PHE A 110 9.66 2.97 21.28
CA PHE A 110 9.98 2.80 19.88
C PHE A 110 11.07 3.81 19.49
N VAL A 111 12.20 3.32 19.00
CA VAL A 111 13.43 4.12 18.87
C VAL A 111 13.37 5.16 17.74
N LEU A 112 12.55 4.91 16.72
CA LEU A 112 12.45 5.77 15.54
C LEU A 112 11.23 6.69 15.65
N THR A 113 11.35 7.90 15.12
CA THR A 113 10.16 8.71 14.78
C THR A 113 9.35 8.06 13.65
N GLU A 114 8.11 8.49 13.46
CA GLU A 114 7.24 8.00 12.39
C GLU A 114 7.81 8.27 11.00
N GLU A 115 8.53 9.38 10.82
CA GLU A 115 9.17 9.70 9.55
C GLU A 115 10.44 8.90 9.30
N GLU A 116 11.27 8.68 10.32
CA GLU A 116 12.43 7.81 10.21
C GLU A 116 12.01 6.37 9.88
N MET A 117 11.01 5.87 10.60
CA MET A 117 10.38 4.57 10.33
C MET A 117 9.89 4.51 8.88
N ALA A 118 9.13 5.50 8.40
CA ALA A 118 8.63 5.50 7.03
C ALA A 118 9.76 5.51 5.98
N ARG A 119 10.82 6.30 6.21
CA ARG A 119 12.00 6.34 5.33
C ARG A 119 12.70 4.99 5.26
N GLU A 120 12.90 4.33 6.40
CA GLU A 120 13.53 3.02 6.46
C GLU A 120 12.70 1.95 5.74
N ARG A 121 11.39 1.91 5.99
CA ARG A 121 10.50 0.92 5.36
C ARG A 121 10.38 1.15 3.86
N CYS A 122 10.30 2.41 3.41
CA CYS A 122 10.36 2.75 2.00
C CYS A 122 11.67 2.29 1.34
N ALA A 123 12.82 2.56 1.98
CA ALA A 123 14.12 2.11 1.47
C ALA A 123 14.19 0.57 1.38
N ALA A 124 13.74 -0.15 2.40
CA ALA A 124 13.71 -1.60 2.42
C ALA A 124 12.80 -2.21 1.34
N ALA A 125 11.66 -1.56 1.05
CA ALA A 125 10.71 -1.99 0.02
C ALA A 125 11.10 -1.55 -1.41
N GLY A 126 12.14 -0.73 -1.58
CA GLY A 126 12.50 -0.14 -2.87
C GLY A 126 11.49 0.90 -3.38
N VAL A 127 10.76 1.54 -2.47
CA VAL A 127 9.76 2.56 -2.75
C VAL A 127 10.35 3.95 -2.47
N PRO A 128 10.26 4.93 -3.39
CA PRO A 128 10.73 6.29 -3.13
C PRO A 128 9.95 6.97 -2.01
N TYR A 129 10.63 7.44 -0.97
CA TYR A 129 10.04 8.35 0.02
C TYR A 129 10.12 9.79 -0.49
N LEU A 130 8.97 10.44 -0.63
CA LEU A 130 8.82 11.76 -1.27
C LEU A 130 8.67 12.91 -0.26
N GLY A 131 8.85 12.63 1.03
CA GLY A 131 8.71 13.60 2.12
C GLY A 131 7.30 13.64 2.72
N ARG A 132 7.04 14.68 3.50
CA ARG A 132 5.74 14.89 4.15
C ARG A 132 4.64 15.28 3.14
N ALA A 133 3.41 14.96 3.49
CA ALA A 133 2.20 15.49 2.88
C ALA A 133 1.40 16.29 3.92
N ASP A 134 0.71 17.33 3.47
CA ASP A 134 -0.19 18.11 4.31
C ASP A 134 -1.60 17.49 4.29
N ILE A 135 -1.70 16.29 4.88
CA ILE A 135 -2.94 15.51 5.05
C ILE A 135 -3.00 14.94 6.48
N GLY A 136 -4.21 14.76 7.01
CA GLY A 136 -4.48 14.20 8.34
C GLY A 136 -5.94 14.38 8.76
N HIS A 137 -6.29 13.90 9.96
CA HIS A 137 -7.59 14.07 10.60
C HIS A 137 -7.88 15.51 11.10
N ASP A 138 -7.69 16.51 10.25
CA ASP A 138 -8.11 17.89 10.52
C ASP A 138 -9.03 18.45 9.42
N ALA A 139 -9.73 19.54 9.74
CA ALA A 139 -10.67 20.22 8.85
C ALA A 139 -10.04 20.78 7.56
N GLY A 140 -8.73 20.61 7.37
CA GLY A 140 -7.97 21.00 6.17
C GLY A 140 -7.81 19.89 5.14
N ASN A 141 -8.44 18.72 5.33
CA ASN A 141 -8.30 17.57 4.43
C ASN A 141 -8.65 17.96 2.98
N LYS A 142 -7.63 18.12 2.14
CA LYS A 142 -7.81 18.40 0.72
C LYS A 142 -8.38 17.14 0.09
N LEU A 143 -9.57 17.25 -0.48
CA LEU A 143 -10.14 16.21 -1.34
C LEU A 143 -9.11 15.90 -2.44
N VAL A 144 -8.39 14.79 -2.29
CA VAL A 144 -7.55 14.26 -3.36
C VAL A 144 -8.49 13.46 -4.26
N PRO A 145 -8.77 13.90 -5.50
CA PRO A 145 -9.65 13.16 -6.38
C PRO A 145 -9.07 11.78 -6.64
N MET A 146 -9.80 10.74 -6.22
CA MET A 146 -9.50 9.36 -6.55
C MET A 146 -9.90 9.13 -8.02
N GLY A 147 -8.97 9.39 -8.94
CA GLY A 147 -9.16 9.09 -10.37
C GLY A 147 -9.13 10.32 -11.28
N GLY A 148 -8.02 10.43 -11.99
CA GLY A 148 -7.86 11.14 -13.26
C GLY A 148 -7.06 10.24 -14.20
#